data_AF-A0A2D4GY38-F1
#
_entry.id   AF-A0A2D4GY38-F1
#
_cell.length_a   1.000
_cell.length_b   1.000
_cell.length_c   1.000
_cell.angle_alpha   90.00
_cell.angle_beta   90.00
_cell.angle_gamma   90.00
#
_symmetry.space_group_name_H-M   'P 1'
#
loop_
_entity.id
_entity.type
_entity.pdbx_description
1 polymer ?
#
loop_
_entity_poly.entity_id
_entity_poly.type
_entity_poly.pdbx_seq_one_letter_code
_entity_poly.pdbx_strand_id
1 'polypeptide(L)'
;MFVCLFIGSVVIVTKQSRHRVILQLPANGGRDCPETLYEEKDCDPPPVCMFYRWKTHKWRRCQLVPWYVRQDSPGAQETCGPGLQARAITCRKQDGSQADIGECLKYAGPLPPLTQLCQIPCQDDCLFTTWSKFSACGVDCGSVRTRKR
;
A
#
# COMPACT_ATOMS: atom_id res chain seq x y z
N MET A 1 21.11 1.59 4.44
CA MET A 1 19.86 2.26 4.01
C MET A 1 20.16 2.91 2.68
N PHE A 2 19.89 2.24 1.56
CA PHE A 2 20.19 2.77 0.23
C PHE A 2 19.12 3.79 -0.14
N VAL A 3 19.53 5.04 -0.36
CA VAL A 3 18.66 6.11 -0.83
C VAL A 3 18.52 5.93 -2.35
N CYS A 4 17.38 5.39 -2.82
CA CYS A 4 17.09 5.29 -4.25
C CYS A 4 16.87 6.70 -4.81
N LEU A 5 17.80 7.19 -5.62
CA LEU A 5 17.61 8.40 -6.42
C LEU A 5 16.82 8.01 -7.68
N PHE A 6 15.62 8.58 -7.83
CA PHE A 6 14.84 8.49 -9.05
C PHE A 6 15.52 9.31 -10.14
N ILE A 7 16.18 8.65 -11.08
CA ILE A 7 16.61 9.29 -12.33
C ILE A 7 15.92 8.51 -13.44
N GLY A 8 15.16 9.25 -14.27
CA GLY A 8 14.31 8.72 -15.33
C GLY A 8 15.06 7.84 -16.33
N SER A 9 14.31 7.29 -17.29
CA SER A 9 14.58 6.16 -18.20
C SER A 9 15.85 6.18 -19.08
N VAL A 10 16.87 6.97 -18.75
CA VAL A 10 18.17 7.04 -19.42
C VAL A 10 19.19 6.30 -18.57
N VAL A 11 19.71 5.18 -19.08
CA VAL A 11 20.80 4.43 -18.44
C VAL A 11 22.09 5.25 -18.57
N ILE A 12 22.44 6.00 -17.54
CA ILE A 12 23.72 6.69 -17.45
C ILE A 12 24.78 5.64 -17.10
N VAL A 13 25.60 5.25 -18.08
CA VAL A 13 26.76 4.39 -17.83
C VAL A 13 27.80 5.23 -17.08
N THR A 14 27.95 4.97 -15.79
CA THR A 14 29.01 5.60 -14.99
C THR A 14 30.29 4.80 -15.17
N LYS A 15 31.43 5.48 -15.26
CA LYS A 15 32.75 4.84 -15.42
C LYS A 15 33.59 5.01 -14.16
N GLN A 16 34.34 3.99 -13.80
CA GLN A 16 35.35 4.01 -12.74
C GLN A 16 36.75 3.97 -13.36
N SER A 17 37.67 4.78 -12.85
CA SER A 17 39.05 4.79 -13.30
C SER A 17 40.02 4.56 -12.14
N ARG A 18 41.11 3.86 -12.41
CA ARG A 18 42.23 3.68 -11.48
C ARG A 18 43.54 4.02 -12.19
N HIS A 19 44.46 4.62 -11.44
CA HIS A 19 45.80 4.91 -11.92
C HIS A 19 46.86 4.40 -10.93
N ARG A 20 48.02 4.06 -11.45
CA ARG A 20 49.22 3.71 -10.68
C ARG A 20 50.42 4.46 -11.23
N VAL A 21 51.41 4.69 -10.39
CA VAL A 21 52.66 5.36 -10.78
C VAL A 21 53.84 4.44 -10.52
N ILE A 22 54.88 4.56 -11.34
CA ILE A 22 56.11 3.79 -11.17
C ILE A 22 56.97 4.51 -10.14
N LEU A 23 57.16 3.88 -8.98
CA LEU A 23 58.01 4.44 -7.91
C LEU A 23 59.50 4.11 -8.14
N GLN A 24 59.81 2.99 -8.80
CA GLN A 24 61.17 2.54 -9.06
C GLN A 24 61.24 1.76 -10.37
N LEU A 25 62.29 2.00 -11.15
CA LEU A 25 62.57 1.32 -12.42
C LEU A 25 63.29 -0.03 -12.19
N PRO A 26 63.20 -0.98 -13.15
CA PRO A 26 63.89 -2.26 -13.06
C PRO A 26 65.42 -2.08 -12.95
N ALA A 27 66.05 -2.89 -12.10
CA ALA A 27 67.51 -2.94 -11.92
C ALA A 27 67.97 -4.40 -11.77
N ASN A 28 69.25 -4.69 -12.00
CA ASN A 28 69.87 -6.02 -11.84
C ASN A 28 69.15 -7.16 -12.60
N GLY A 29 68.66 -6.90 -13.81
CA GLY A 29 67.94 -7.90 -14.62
C GLY A 29 66.49 -8.15 -14.20
N GLY A 30 65.89 -7.24 -13.42
CA GLY A 30 64.45 -7.26 -13.10
C GLY A 30 63.54 -7.09 -14.33
N ARG A 31 62.26 -7.42 -14.18
CA ARG A 31 61.26 -7.31 -15.26
C ARG A 31 60.82 -5.86 -15.47
N ASP A 32 60.61 -5.48 -16.72
CA ASP A 32 60.09 -4.17 -17.10
C ASP A 32 58.68 -3.93 -16.53
N CYS A 33 58.41 -2.68 -16.14
CA CYS A 33 57.12 -2.27 -15.64
C CYS A 33 56.08 -2.25 -16.79
N PRO A 34 54.80 -2.58 -16.54
CA PRO A 34 53.78 -2.52 -17.58
C PRO A 34 53.48 -1.06 -17.96
N GLU A 35 53.32 -0.78 -19.26
CA GLU A 35 53.00 0.55 -19.78
C GLU A 35 51.59 1.02 -19.38
N THR A 36 50.69 0.09 -19.09
CA THR A 36 49.33 0.40 -18.65
C THR A 36 49.32 0.89 -17.20
N LEU A 37 49.47 2.20 -17.02
CA LEU A 37 49.40 2.90 -15.74
C LEU A 37 48.01 3.46 -15.44
N TYR A 38 47.13 3.48 -16.44
CA TYR A 38 45.74 3.93 -16.33
C TYR A 38 44.81 2.84 -16.85
N GLU A 39 43.70 2.63 -16.14
CA GLU A 39 42.67 1.68 -16.53
C GLU A 39 41.31 2.25 -16.20
N GLU A 40 40.37 2.07 -17.12
CA GLU A 40 38.97 2.50 -16.99
C GLU A 40 38.07 1.28 -17.17
N LYS A 41 37.02 1.20 -16.34
CA LYS A 41 36.00 0.15 -16.43
C LYS A 41 34.63 0.78 -16.26
N ASP A 42 33.62 0.22 -16.93
CA ASP A 42 32.24 0.58 -16.65
C ASP A 42 31.84 0.13 -15.23
N CYS A 43 31.07 0.96 -14.55
CA CYS A 43 30.41 0.57 -13.30
C CYS A 43 29.23 -0.34 -13.61
N ASP A 44 28.95 -1.27 -12.69
CA ASP A 44 27.72 -2.04 -12.75
C ASP A 44 26.52 -1.08 -12.61
N PRO A 45 25.50 -1.21 -13.47
CA PRO A 45 24.36 -0.32 -13.42
C PRO A 45 23.67 -0.42 -12.05
N PRO A 46 23.19 0.71 -11.47
CA PRO A 46 22.46 0.66 -10.22
C PRO A 46 21.20 -0.19 -10.39
N PRO A 47 20.78 -0.93 -9.33
CA PRO A 47 19.53 -1.66 -9.36
C PRO A 47 18.39 -0.68 -9.59
N VAL A 48 17.62 -0.90 -10.65
CA VAL A 48 16.44 -0.08 -10.95
C VAL A 48 15.41 -0.33 -9.85
N CYS A 49 15.17 0.67 -8.99
CA CYS A 49 14.21 0.57 -7.89
C CYS A 49 12.78 0.68 -8.46
N MET A 50 12.21 -0.45 -8.91
CA MET A 50 10.80 -0.49 -9.30
C MET A 50 9.92 -0.53 -8.06
N PHE A 51 9.09 0.50 -7.87
CA PHE A 51 8.14 0.57 -6.76
C PHE A 51 6.73 0.23 -7.21
N TYR A 52 6.10 -0.69 -6.47
CA TYR A 52 4.74 -1.16 -6.72
C TYR A 52 3.87 -0.87 -5.50
N ARG A 53 2.59 -0.59 -5.73
CA ARG A 53 1.62 -0.36 -4.67
C ARG A 53 0.27 -0.96 -4.97
N TRP A 54 -0.39 -1.44 -3.93
CA TRP A 54 -1.78 -1.86 -4.00
C TRP A 54 -2.71 -0.65 -4.06
N LYS A 55 -3.64 -0.67 -5.02
CA LYS A 55 -4.76 0.29 -5.11
C LYS A 55 -6.06 -0.43 -4.80
N THR A 56 -6.67 -0.10 -3.67
CA THR A 56 -7.98 -0.64 -3.27
C THR A 56 -9.10 0.20 -3.86
N HIS A 57 -10.09 -0.45 -4.47
CA HIS A 57 -11.30 0.22 -4.96
C HIS A 57 -12.34 0.39 -3.86
N LYS A 58 -13.41 1.12 -4.18
CA LYS A 58 -14.57 1.27 -3.28
C LYS A 58 -15.19 -0.11 -3.00
N TRP A 59 -15.66 -0.27 -1.78
CA TRP A 59 -16.48 -1.41 -1.39
C TRP A 59 -17.76 -1.45 -2.23
N ARG A 60 -18.12 -2.65 -2.71
CA ARG A 60 -19.42 -2.89 -3.30
C ARG A 60 -20.50 -2.82 -2.21
N ARG A 61 -21.77 -2.84 -2.62
CA ARG A 61 -22.90 -2.86 -1.68
C ARG A 61 -22.81 -4.10 -0.78
N CYS A 62 -23.31 -3.97 0.45
CA CYS A 62 -23.40 -5.09 1.38
C CYS A 62 -24.35 -6.15 0.81
N GLN A 63 -23.91 -7.40 0.76
CA GLN A 63 -24.72 -8.53 0.35
C GLN A 63 -25.01 -9.41 1.57
N LEU A 64 -26.26 -9.84 1.75
CA LEU A 64 -26.62 -10.71 2.86
C LEU A 64 -25.89 -12.03 2.76
N VAL A 65 -25.38 -12.49 3.91
CA VAL A 65 -24.86 -13.85 4.02
C VAL A 65 -26.05 -14.76 4.35
N PRO A 66 -26.37 -15.76 3.52
CA PRO A 66 -27.50 -16.66 3.74
C PRO A 66 -27.38 -17.44 5.06
N TRP A 67 -28.52 -17.75 5.70
CA TRP A 67 -28.57 -18.41 7.01
C TRP A 67 -27.86 -19.78 7.02
N TYR A 68 -27.91 -20.53 5.91
CA TYR A 68 -27.24 -21.83 5.80
C TYR A 68 -25.71 -21.73 5.92
N VAL A 69 -25.11 -20.60 5.53
CA VAL A 69 -23.67 -20.34 5.69
C VAL A 69 -23.33 -20.01 7.14
N ARG A 70 -24.27 -19.43 7.88
CA ARG A 70 -24.07 -19.02 9.28
C ARG A 70 -24.32 -20.13 10.29
N GLN A 71 -24.92 -21.24 9.86
CA GLN A 71 -25.44 -22.26 10.76
C GLN A 71 -26.44 -21.68 11.79
N ASP A 72 -27.10 -20.58 11.43
CA ASP A 72 -28.17 -19.97 12.20
C ASP A 72 -29.49 -20.72 11.97
N SER A 73 -30.43 -20.58 12.91
CA SER A 73 -31.74 -21.22 12.85
C SER A 73 -32.51 -20.87 11.56
N PRO A 74 -33.21 -21.83 10.94
CA PRO A 74 -34.06 -21.57 9.77
C PRO A 74 -35.11 -20.51 10.13
N GLY A 75 -35.05 -19.34 9.49
CA GLY A 75 -35.96 -18.22 9.74
C GLY A 75 -35.30 -16.87 10.09
N ALA A 76 -33.97 -16.77 10.13
CA ALA A 76 -33.30 -15.47 10.22
C ALA A 76 -33.69 -14.57 9.02
N GLN A 77 -34.02 -13.31 9.30
CA GLN A 77 -34.59 -12.35 8.34
C GLN A 77 -33.76 -12.27 7.04
N GLU A 78 -34.30 -12.79 5.94
CA GLU A 78 -33.61 -12.91 4.63
C GLU A 78 -33.46 -11.55 3.91
N THR A 79 -33.94 -10.46 4.50
CA THR A 79 -33.97 -9.12 3.89
C THR A 79 -33.01 -8.12 4.56
N CYS A 80 -32.46 -8.45 5.73
CA CYS A 80 -31.57 -7.56 6.48
C CYS A 80 -30.69 -8.35 7.47
N GLY A 81 -29.73 -7.67 8.11
CA GLY A 81 -28.78 -8.29 9.04
C GLY A 81 -27.37 -8.43 8.46
N PRO A 82 -26.54 -9.33 9.01
CA PRO A 82 -25.13 -9.40 8.63
C PRO A 82 -24.92 -9.68 7.14
N GLY A 83 -23.78 -9.27 6.63
CA GLY A 83 -23.46 -9.41 5.23
C GLY A 83 -21.97 -9.33 4.97
N LEU A 84 -21.62 -9.49 3.71
CA LEU A 84 -20.27 -9.33 3.21
C LEU A 84 -20.24 -8.27 2.11
N GLN A 85 -19.23 -7.42 2.15
CA GLN A 85 -18.86 -6.53 1.05
C GLN A 85 -17.58 -7.04 0.42
N ALA A 86 -17.54 -7.01 -0.90
CA ALA A 86 -16.33 -7.26 -1.68
C ALA A 86 -15.81 -5.97 -2.29
N ARG A 87 -14.49 -5.85 -2.45
CA ARG A 87 -13.86 -4.78 -3.25
C ARG A 87 -12.86 -5.39 -4.23
N ALA A 88 -12.62 -4.68 -5.32
CA ALA A 88 -11.53 -4.99 -6.22
C ALA A 88 -10.22 -4.34 -5.74
N ILE A 89 -9.09 -4.91 -6.16
CA ILE A 89 -7.77 -4.31 -6.00
C ILE A 89 -7.06 -4.29 -7.35
N THR A 90 -6.16 -3.34 -7.54
CA THR A 90 -5.26 -3.32 -8.70
C THR A 90 -3.83 -3.07 -8.24
N CYS A 91 -2.88 -3.68 -8.92
CA CYS A 91 -1.46 -3.34 -8.75
C CYS A 91 -1.13 -2.12 -9.60
N ARG A 92 -0.41 -1.16 -9.03
CA ARG A 92 0.03 0.06 -9.72
C ARG A 92 1.54 0.20 -9.60
N LYS A 93 2.16 0.54 -10.73
CA LYS A 93 3.57 0.93 -10.79
C LYS A 93 3.73 2.39 -10.33
N GLN A 94 4.98 2.82 -10.19
CA GLN A 94 5.31 4.19 -9.81
C GLN A 94 4.74 5.25 -10.78
N ASP A 95 4.76 4.97 -12.08
CA ASP A 95 4.21 5.83 -13.14
C ASP A 95 2.67 5.90 -13.12
N GLY A 96 2.01 5.17 -12.20
CA GLY A 96 0.56 5.08 -12.12
C GLY A 96 -0.07 4.12 -13.13
N SER A 97 0.72 3.48 -13.99
CA SER A 97 0.24 2.42 -14.89
C SER A 97 -0.21 1.19 -14.11
N GLN A 98 -1.06 0.37 -14.72
CA GLN A 98 -1.50 -0.88 -14.14
C GLN A 98 -0.41 -1.95 -14.34
N ALA A 99 -0.02 -2.56 -13.23
CA ALA A 99 0.95 -3.65 -13.18
C ALA A 99 0.25 -5.00 -13.06
N ASP A 100 1.03 -6.07 -13.26
CA ASP A 100 0.58 -7.41 -12.92
C ASP A 100 0.48 -7.58 -11.39
N ILE A 101 -0.47 -8.40 -10.95
CA ILE A 101 -0.72 -8.64 -9.51
C ILE A 101 0.51 -9.30 -8.86
N GLY A 102 1.24 -10.14 -9.59
CA GLY A 102 2.45 -10.81 -9.11
C GLY A 102 3.58 -9.85 -8.74
N GLU A 103 3.67 -8.70 -9.38
CA GLU A 103 4.67 -7.67 -9.04
C GLU A 103 4.38 -7.07 -7.66
N CYS A 104 3.12 -6.74 -7.37
CA CYS A 104 2.74 -6.24 -6.05
C CYS A 104 2.87 -7.31 -4.95
N LEU A 105 2.60 -8.58 -5.24
CA LEU A 105 2.82 -9.67 -4.28
C LEU A 105 4.30 -9.82 -3.89
N LYS A 106 5.22 -9.58 -4.84
CA LYS A 106 6.66 -9.62 -4.58
C LYS A 106 7.19 -8.38 -3.88
N TYR A 107 6.72 -7.18 -4.26
CA TYR A 107 7.38 -5.92 -3.91
C TYR A 107 6.54 -4.95 -3.07
N ALA A 108 5.19 -5.02 -3.12
CA ALA A 108 4.31 -4.07 -2.44
C ALA A 108 3.83 -4.56 -1.05
N GLY A 109 4.11 -5.81 -0.69
CA GLY A 109 3.70 -6.42 0.56
C GLY A 109 2.39 -7.22 0.46
N PRO A 110 1.76 -7.52 1.61
CA PRO A 110 0.65 -8.48 1.68
C PRO A 110 -0.57 -8.00 0.91
N LEU A 111 -1.36 -8.97 0.44
CA LEU A 111 -2.61 -8.71 -0.26
C LEU A 111 -3.60 -7.98 0.66
N PRO A 112 -4.13 -6.82 0.28
CA PRO A 112 -5.16 -6.14 1.07
C PRO A 112 -6.44 -6.99 1.16
N PRO A 113 -7.26 -6.84 2.22
CA PRO A 113 -8.48 -7.62 2.36
C PRO A 113 -9.44 -7.32 1.21
N LEU A 114 -9.92 -8.38 0.55
CA LEU A 114 -10.87 -8.32 -0.57
C LEU A 114 -12.32 -8.32 -0.10
N THR A 115 -12.57 -8.83 1.11
CA THR A 115 -13.88 -8.97 1.73
C THR A 115 -13.90 -8.36 3.13
N GLN A 116 -15.03 -7.81 3.54
CA GLN A 116 -15.26 -7.34 4.90
C GLN A 116 -16.70 -7.63 5.34
N LEU A 117 -16.90 -7.79 6.65
CA LEU A 117 -18.22 -7.89 7.25
C LEU A 117 -18.93 -6.53 7.21
N CYS A 118 -20.24 -6.57 7.01
CA CYS A 118 -21.13 -5.40 7.01
C CYS A 118 -22.49 -5.79 7.60
N GLN A 119 -23.33 -4.78 7.87
CA GLN A 119 -24.68 -4.97 8.38
C GLN A 119 -25.66 -4.25 7.45
N ILE A 120 -26.70 -4.96 6.99
CA ILE A 120 -27.83 -4.37 6.28
C ILE A 120 -28.88 -3.98 7.33
N PRO A 121 -29.28 -2.71 7.40
CA PRO A 121 -30.28 -2.27 8.36
C PRO A 121 -31.63 -2.91 8.07
N CYS A 122 -32.28 -3.44 9.10
CA CYS A 122 -33.65 -3.95 9.02
C CYS A 122 -34.64 -2.77 9.01
N GLN A 123 -35.70 -2.89 8.20
CA GLN A 123 -36.72 -1.85 8.07
C GLN A 123 -37.55 -1.68 9.35
N ASP A 124 -37.54 -2.68 10.23
CA ASP A 124 -38.34 -2.73 11.45
C ASP A 124 -37.68 -2.07 12.68
N ASP A 125 -36.43 -1.63 12.57
CA ASP A 125 -35.75 -0.98 13.70
C ASP A 125 -35.65 0.53 13.51
N CYS A 126 -36.34 1.27 14.38
CA CYS A 126 -36.13 2.70 14.53
C CYS A 126 -34.69 2.95 14.99
N LEU A 127 -33.83 3.36 14.05
CA LEU A 127 -32.43 3.68 14.33
C LEU A 127 -32.34 5.07 14.95
N PHE A 128 -31.94 5.12 16.22
CA PHE A 128 -31.65 6.36 16.91
C PHE A 128 -30.15 6.66 16.86
N THR A 129 -29.80 7.93 16.67
CA THR A 129 -28.44 8.39 16.93
C THR A 129 -28.12 8.24 18.42
N THR A 130 -26.84 8.19 18.79
CA THR A 130 -26.44 8.29 20.19
C THR A 130 -27.03 9.54 20.83
N TRP A 131 -27.39 9.46 22.11
CA TRP A 131 -27.87 10.61 22.87
C TRP A 131 -26.95 11.82 22.68
N SER A 132 -27.53 12.97 22.32
CA SER A 132 -26.81 14.23 22.40
C SER A 132 -26.45 14.52 23.86
N LYS A 133 -25.44 15.37 24.09
CA LYS A 133 -25.20 15.88 25.43
C LYS A 133 -26.43 16.61 25.93
N PHE A 134 -26.71 16.47 27.22
CA PHE A 134 -27.73 17.28 27.88
C PHE A 134 -27.45 18.77 27.61
N SER A 135 -28.50 19.51 27.24
CA SER A 135 -28.43 20.96 27.17
C SER A 135 -28.06 21.53 28.54
N ALA A 136 -27.25 22.59 28.57
CA ALA A 136 -26.96 23.30 29.81
C ALA A 136 -28.27 23.76 30.48
N CYS A 137 -28.31 23.73 31.82
CA CYS A 137 -29.46 24.22 32.56
C CYS A 137 -29.73 25.69 32.21
N GLY A 138 -30.90 25.98 31.63
CA GLY A 138 -31.41 27.34 31.53
C GLY A 138 -31.67 27.87 32.94
N VAL A 139 -31.16 29.07 33.22
CA VAL A 139 -31.17 29.68 34.57
C VAL A 139 -32.58 30.14 34.99
N ASP A 140 -33.59 30.03 34.12
CA ASP A 140 -34.94 30.50 34.44
C ASP A 140 -35.86 29.38 34.94
N CYS A 141 -36.25 29.54 36.21
CA CYS A 141 -37.23 28.76 36.95
C CYS A 141 -38.59 28.80 36.23
N GLY A 142 -38.84 27.83 35.33
CA GLY A 142 -40.12 27.71 34.64
C GLY A 142 -40.10 27.06 33.25
N SER A 143 -38.95 26.65 32.73
CA SER A 143 -38.89 26.07 31.38
C SER A 143 -39.44 24.63 31.32
N VAL A 144 -40.66 24.48 30.78
CA VAL A 144 -41.24 23.17 30.42
C VAL A 144 -40.38 22.51 29.34
N ARG A 145 -39.95 21.29 29.60
CA ARG A 145 -39.15 20.49 28.66
C ARG A 145 -40.07 19.67 27.78
N THR A 146 -40.18 20.03 26.50
CA THR A 146 -40.84 19.18 25.50
C THR A 146 -39.79 18.29 24.83
N ARG A 147 -39.91 16.98 25.01
CA ARG A 147 -39.21 15.97 24.21
C ARG A 147 -40.10 15.64 23.01
N LYS A 148 -39.56 15.73 21.79
CA LYS A 148 -40.12 15.03 20.63
C LYS A 148 -39.40 13.70 20.46
N ARG A 149 -40.19 12.65 20.24
CA ARG A 149 -39.73 11.33 19.81
C ARG A 149 -39.52 11.36 18.31
#